data_AF-A0A7S1Z291-F1
#
_entry.id   AF-A0A7S1Z291-F1
#
_cell.length_a   1.000
_cell.length_b   1.000
_cell.length_c   1.000
_cell.angle_alpha   90.00
_cell.angle_beta   90.00
_cell.angle_gamma   90.00
#
_symmetry.space_group_name_H-M   'P 1'
#
loop_
_entity.id
_entity.type
_entity.pdbx_description
1 polymer ?
#
loop_
_entity_poly.entity_id
_entity_poly.type
_entity_poly.pdbx_seq_one_letter_code
_entity_poly.pdbx_strand_id
1 'polypeptide(L)'
;KRPFPGALPPPRHKTTKPKHWYAPWNETLYDLVQRGGSYHVGHIGKWGVNHPYKERPDFEVEEDGWHVEKRGGRTWHVTEKNEADALRFLRERPRDKPFFANVAFFATHAVDGDKRQYLPMNSSLGLYEDDDVPDPATNTMEAFGRLPPFFREWPNEGRTRWRWRYETPDLRQTMMKNYYRMATEVDSACDAILRELESQGVLEDTLVIFTTDNGNFHAEHGLADKWYPHQESIRVPLIIKDPRMSQRFVGTTNDEFTLNVDLTHTILEAVGARPLEKMMGRDMSVLYRDDYVPNFPPPPHQK
;
A
#
# COMPACT_ATOMS: atom_id res chain seq x y z
N LYS A 1 -20.36 -28.97 -36.62
CA LYS A 1 -20.77 -27.65 -36.05
C LYS A 1 -21.97 -27.86 -35.13
N ARG A 2 -21.75 -28.00 -33.82
CA ARG A 2 -22.75 -27.88 -32.75
C ARG A 2 -22.14 -26.96 -31.69
N PRO A 3 -22.89 -25.98 -31.15
CA PRO A 3 -22.36 -25.05 -30.16
C PRO A 3 -22.24 -25.74 -28.79
N PHE A 4 -21.17 -25.42 -28.07
CA PHE A 4 -20.96 -25.85 -26.68
C PHE A 4 -22.07 -25.30 -25.77
N PRO A 5 -22.74 -26.14 -24.96
CA PRO A 5 -23.62 -25.68 -23.90
C PRO A 5 -22.79 -25.42 -22.64
N GLY A 6 -22.82 -24.19 -22.10
CA GLY A 6 -22.18 -23.94 -20.81
C GLY A 6 -21.64 -22.53 -20.58
N ALA A 7 -22.37 -21.49 -20.98
CA ALA A 7 -22.20 -20.18 -20.34
C ALA A 7 -23.16 -20.15 -19.13
N LEU A 8 -22.70 -20.69 -17.99
CA LEU A 8 -23.36 -20.38 -16.73
C LEU A 8 -23.11 -18.88 -16.41
N PRO A 9 -24.12 -18.15 -15.91
CA PRO A 9 -23.93 -16.76 -15.50
C PRO A 9 -22.82 -16.68 -14.44
N PRO A 10 -22.10 -15.54 -14.36
CA PRO A 10 -21.02 -15.37 -13.39
C PRO A 10 -21.51 -15.73 -11.98
N PRO A 11 -20.66 -16.33 -11.13
CA PRO A 11 -21.06 -16.80 -9.82
C PRO A 11 -21.73 -15.65 -9.07
N ARG A 12 -22.99 -15.88 -8.68
CA ARG A 12 -23.70 -15.05 -7.70
C ARG A 12 -23.10 -15.29 -6.31
N HIS A 13 -21.80 -15.07 -6.16
CA HIS A 13 -21.30 -14.58 -4.89
C HIS A 13 -21.66 -13.10 -4.85
N LYS A 14 -22.92 -12.83 -4.48
CA LYS A 14 -23.12 -11.71 -3.58
C LYS A 14 -22.32 -12.06 -2.32
N THR A 15 -21.00 -11.83 -2.34
CA THR A 15 -20.40 -11.22 -1.16
C THR A 15 -21.32 -10.04 -0.90
N THR A 16 -22.19 -10.15 0.10
CA THR A 16 -22.84 -8.97 0.65
C THR A 16 -21.71 -7.98 0.77
N LYS A 17 -21.74 -6.87 0.00
CA LYS A 17 -20.79 -5.77 0.22
C LYS A 17 -20.72 -5.65 1.73
N PRO A 18 -19.54 -5.85 2.37
CA PRO A 18 -19.47 -5.86 3.81
C PRO A 18 -20.26 -4.65 4.27
N LYS A 19 -21.22 -4.83 5.19
CA LYS A 19 -21.95 -3.71 5.80
C LYS A 19 -20.89 -2.67 6.05
N HIS A 20 -20.99 -1.54 5.37
CA HIS A 20 -19.84 -0.67 5.30
C HIS A 20 -19.54 -0.17 6.71
N TRP A 21 -18.46 -0.67 7.30
CA TRP A 21 -18.00 -0.26 8.60
C TRP A 21 -17.21 1.03 8.38
N TYR A 22 -17.95 2.13 8.32
CA TYR A 22 -17.33 3.45 8.29
C TYR A 22 -17.11 3.91 9.71
N ALA A 23 -15.87 4.28 10.03
CA ALA A 23 -15.66 5.20 11.13
C ALA A 23 -16.34 6.53 10.78
N PRO A 24 -16.95 7.25 11.71
CA PRO A 24 -17.21 8.68 11.55
C PRO A 24 -15.97 9.46 11.08
N TRP A 25 -16.13 10.54 10.30
CA TRP A 25 -15.01 11.36 9.81
C TRP A 25 -14.13 11.82 10.96
N ASN A 26 -14.78 12.23 12.05
CA ASN A 26 -14.15 12.72 13.27
C ASN A 26 -13.40 11.64 14.08
N GLU A 27 -13.23 10.46 13.52
CA GLU A 27 -12.44 9.38 14.09
C GLU A 27 -11.42 8.82 13.09
N THR A 28 -11.36 9.38 11.89
CA THR A 28 -10.34 9.06 10.90
C THR A 28 -9.01 9.68 11.30
N LEU A 29 -7.91 9.08 10.82
CA LEU A 29 -6.57 9.63 11.00
C LEU A 29 -6.48 11.07 10.45
N TYR A 30 -7.06 11.33 9.28
CA TYR A 30 -7.04 12.66 8.66
C TYR A 30 -7.60 13.74 9.58
N ASP A 31 -8.82 13.53 10.08
CA ASP A 31 -9.46 14.50 10.96
C ASP A 31 -8.75 14.61 12.32
N LEU A 32 -8.28 13.49 12.89
CA LEU A 32 -7.52 13.49 14.14
C LEU A 32 -6.23 14.32 14.02
N VAL A 33 -5.53 14.22 12.90
CA VAL A 33 -4.31 15.00 12.61
C VAL A 33 -4.65 16.48 12.36
N GLN A 34 -5.69 16.78 11.59
CA GLN A 34 -6.15 18.16 11.33
C GLN A 34 -6.49 18.90 12.63
N ARG A 35 -7.26 18.27 13.52
CA ARG A 35 -7.67 18.85 14.82
C ARG A 35 -6.54 18.92 15.83
N GLY A 36 -5.76 17.84 15.93
CA GLY A 36 -4.87 17.60 17.07
C GLY A 36 -3.62 18.47 17.06
N GLY A 37 -3.11 18.82 15.87
CA GLY A 37 -1.86 19.57 15.74
C GLY A 37 -1.91 20.76 14.78
N SER A 38 -3.11 21.15 14.30
CA SER A 38 -3.26 22.19 13.26
C SER A 38 -2.45 21.92 11.98
N TYR A 39 -2.29 20.65 11.62
CA TYR A 39 -1.56 20.21 10.43
C TYR A 39 -2.34 20.55 9.15
N HIS A 40 -1.62 20.88 8.08
CA HIS A 40 -2.16 20.86 6.72
C HIS A 40 -2.13 19.41 6.20
N VAL A 41 -3.30 18.85 5.92
CA VAL A 41 -3.46 17.40 5.69
C VAL A 41 -3.77 17.12 4.22
N GLY A 42 -2.93 16.30 3.60
CA GLY A 42 -3.02 15.89 2.21
C GLY A 42 -3.23 14.38 2.03
N HIS A 43 -4.04 14.02 1.05
CA HIS A 43 -4.10 12.68 0.49
C HIS A 43 -3.92 12.71 -1.02
N ILE A 44 -3.05 11.84 -1.51
CA ILE A 44 -2.71 11.72 -2.92
C ILE A 44 -2.82 10.26 -3.32
N GLY A 45 -3.67 9.95 -4.31
CA GLY A 45 -3.78 8.62 -4.89
C GLY A 45 -5.01 7.84 -4.43
N LYS A 46 -4.82 6.55 -4.17
CA LYS A 46 -5.91 5.60 -3.94
C LYS A 46 -6.47 5.74 -2.53
N TRP A 47 -7.76 6.06 -2.42
CA TRP A 47 -8.43 6.09 -1.12
C TRP A 47 -8.68 4.69 -0.54
N GLY A 48 -9.03 3.73 -1.40
CA GLY A 48 -9.13 2.30 -1.05
C GLY A 48 -10.32 1.92 -0.14
N VAL A 49 -11.10 2.91 0.31
CA VAL A 49 -12.34 2.71 1.05
C VAL A 49 -13.45 3.49 0.36
N ASN A 50 -14.59 2.86 0.05
CA ASN A 50 -15.69 3.59 -0.55
C ASN A 50 -16.30 4.52 0.50
N HIS A 51 -15.93 5.81 0.58
CA HIS A 51 -16.30 6.61 1.75
C HIS A 51 -17.34 7.72 1.44
N PRO A 52 -18.53 7.75 2.09
CA PRO A 52 -19.55 8.80 1.92
C PRO A 52 -19.32 10.14 2.68
N TYR A 53 -18.10 10.52 3.07
CA TYR A 53 -17.88 11.73 3.89
C TYR A 53 -18.18 12.96 3.04
N LYS A 54 -18.64 14.05 3.65
CA LYS A 54 -18.66 15.36 2.98
C LYS A 54 -17.37 16.14 3.25
N GLU A 55 -16.82 15.89 4.43
CA GLU A 55 -15.55 16.38 4.92
C GLU A 55 -14.39 15.74 4.15
N ARG A 56 -13.29 16.48 4.06
CA ARG A 56 -12.15 16.18 3.19
C ARG A 56 -10.84 16.65 3.84
N PRO A 57 -9.69 16.02 3.53
CA PRO A 57 -8.38 16.63 3.75
C PRO A 57 -8.29 18.02 3.09
N ASP A 58 -7.34 18.84 3.53
CA ASP A 58 -7.12 20.17 2.95
C ASP A 58 -6.68 20.09 1.48
N PHE A 59 -5.99 19.01 1.12
CA PHE A 59 -5.62 18.66 -0.26
C PHE A 59 -5.99 17.20 -0.52
N GLU A 60 -6.91 16.98 -1.45
CA GLU A 60 -7.29 15.63 -1.87
C GLU A 60 -7.20 15.51 -3.38
N VAL A 61 -6.45 14.50 -3.84
CA VAL A 61 -6.51 14.03 -5.21
C VAL A 61 -6.73 12.53 -5.17
N GLU A 62 -7.99 12.13 -5.35
CA GLU A 62 -8.36 10.73 -5.48
C GLU A 62 -8.04 10.22 -6.89
N GLU A 63 -7.42 9.06 -6.96
CA GLU A 63 -7.34 8.26 -8.17
C GLU A 63 -7.87 6.87 -7.92
N ASP A 64 -9.00 6.58 -8.56
CA ASP A 64 -9.60 5.26 -8.62
C ASP A 64 -9.58 4.84 -10.10
N GLY A 65 -8.46 4.29 -10.56
CA GLY A 65 -8.19 4.19 -12.00
C GLY A 65 -7.03 3.29 -12.40
N TRP A 66 -7.18 2.67 -13.57
CA TRP A 66 -6.35 1.59 -14.08
C TRP A 66 -5.05 2.07 -14.74
N HIS A 67 -3.94 2.19 -14.00
CA HIS A 67 -2.53 2.43 -14.42
C HIS A 67 -2.22 3.60 -15.36
N VAL A 68 -3.11 3.95 -16.28
CA VAL A 68 -2.93 4.93 -17.34
C VAL A 68 -4.19 5.77 -17.44
N GLU A 69 -4.06 7.07 -17.27
CA GLU A 69 -5.15 8.05 -17.39
C GLU A 69 -4.84 9.04 -18.52
N LYS A 70 -5.84 9.41 -19.32
CA LYS A 70 -5.71 10.53 -20.28
C LYS A 70 -6.25 11.80 -19.66
N ARG A 71 -5.38 12.78 -19.43
CA ARG A 71 -5.74 14.08 -18.84
C ARG A 71 -4.98 15.21 -19.50
N GLY A 72 -5.70 16.27 -19.89
CA GLY A 72 -5.10 17.46 -20.51
C GLY A 72 -4.38 17.18 -21.84
N GLY A 73 -4.84 16.21 -22.63
CA GLY A 73 -4.20 15.81 -23.89
C GLY A 73 -2.95 14.93 -23.73
N ARG A 74 -2.50 14.68 -22.50
CA ARG A 74 -1.40 13.79 -22.17
C ARG A 74 -1.92 12.46 -21.61
N THR A 75 -1.17 11.39 -21.87
CA THR A 75 -1.35 10.10 -21.19
C THR A 75 -0.40 10.04 -20.01
N TRP A 76 -0.94 9.84 -18.82
CA TRP A 76 -0.21 9.74 -17.55
C TRP A 76 -0.21 8.30 -17.10
N HIS A 77 0.91 7.83 -16.57
CA HIS A 77 0.88 6.65 -15.71
C HIS A 77 0.47 7.06 -14.29
N VAL A 78 -0.30 6.25 -13.57
CA VAL A 78 -0.84 6.58 -12.24
C VAL A 78 0.26 6.93 -11.25
N THR A 79 1.38 6.19 -11.26
CA THR A 79 2.54 6.48 -10.40
C THR A 79 3.14 7.85 -10.70
N GLU A 80 3.27 8.21 -11.99
CA GLU A 80 3.79 9.52 -12.40
C GLU A 80 2.85 10.65 -11.97
N LYS A 81 1.54 10.41 -12.06
CA LYS A 81 0.55 11.39 -11.61
C LYS A 81 0.57 11.56 -10.09
N ASN A 82 0.62 10.45 -9.33
CA ASN A 82 0.73 10.50 -7.86
C ASN A 82 2.02 11.22 -7.42
N GLU A 83 3.14 11.00 -8.09
CA GLU A 83 4.37 11.76 -7.86
C GLU A 83 4.14 13.26 -8.09
N ALA A 84 3.61 13.64 -9.26
CA ALA A 84 3.36 15.04 -9.60
C ALA A 84 2.40 15.73 -8.61
N ASP A 85 1.36 15.03 -8.16
CA ASP A 85 0.40 15.54 -7.18
C ASP A 85 1.00 15.64 -5.77
N ALA A 86 1.87 14.70 -5.37
CA ALA A 86 2.61 14.80 -4.11
C ALA A 86 3.58 15.99 -4.12
N LEU A 87 4.32 16.19 -5.21
CA LEU A 87 5.18 17.36 -5.39
C LEU A 87 4.37 18.66 -5.39
N ARG A 88 3.18 18.67 -5.99
CA ARG A 88 2.26 19.82 -5.97
C ARG A 88 1.81 20.15 -4.56
N PHE A 89 1.36 19.15 -3.80
CA PHE A 89 1.04 19.31 -2.37
C PHE A 89 2.21 19.94 -1.61
N LEU A 90 3.42 19.40 -1.78
CA LEU A 90 4.59 19.94 -1.10
C LEU A 90 4.90 21.38 -1.53
N ARG A 91 4.72 21.76 -2.79
CA ARG A 91 5.03 23.11 -3.27
C ARG A 91 4.00 24.14 -2.82
N GLU A 92 2.72 23.77 -2.85
CA GLU A 92 1.58 24.68 -2.64
C GLU A 92 1.12 24.77 -1.17
N ARG A 93 1.51 23.82 -0.31
CA ARG A 93 1.08 23.82 1.10
C ARG A 93 1.50 25.11 1.84
N PRO A 94 0.70 25.57 2.83
CA PRO A 94 1.09 26.65 3.73
C PRO A 94 2.43 26.34 4.42
N ARG A 95 3.36 27.29 4.42
CA ARG A 95 4.71 27.13 5.00
C ARG A 95 4.78 27.41 6.49
N ASP A 96 3.74 28.02 7.03
CA ASP A 96 3.56 28.39 8.44
C ASP A 96 2.87 27.28 9.27
N LYS A 97 2.58 26.12 8.65
CA LYS A 97 1.92 24.98 9.31
C LYS A 97 2.74 23.69 9.12
N PRO A 98 2.75 22.78 10.11
CA PRO A 98 3.22 21.42 9.88
C PRO A 98 2.28 20.71 8.89
N PHE A 99 2.75 19.63 8.27
CA PHE A 99 1.98 18.92 7.25
C PHE A 99 1.95 17.42 7.49
N PHE A 100 0.87 16.79 7.03
CA PHE A 100 0.76 15.34 6.92
C PHE A 100 0.37 15.03 5.48
N ALA A 101 1.13 14.14 4.83
CA ALA A 101 0.85 13.70 3.47
C ALA A 101 0.76 12.18 3.44
N ASN A 102 -0.39 11.65 3.03
CA ASN A 102 -0.52 10.24 2.66
C ASN A 102 -0.46 10.10 1.14
N VAL A 103 0.61 9.49 0.63
CA VAL A 103 0.78 9.19 -0.81
C VAL A 103 0.51 7.71 -1.02
N ALA A 104 -0.71 7.40 -1.44
CA ALA A 104 -1.23 6.05 -1.61
C ALA A 104 -1.13 5.62 -3.09
N PHE A 105 0.05 5.11 -3.48
CA PHE A 105 0.27 4.62 -4.83
C PHE A 105 -0.67 3.46 -5.18
N PHE A 106 -1.12 3.42 -6.45
CA PHE A 106 -1.89 2.29 -6.97
C PHE A 106 -1.00 1.12 -7.41
N ALA A 107 0.17 1.43 -7.97
CA ALA A 107 1.18 0.42 -8.26
C ALA A 107 1.65 -0.25 -6.95
N THR A 108 1.90 -1.55 -6.92
CA THR A 108 2.07 -2.47 -8.04
C THR A 108 0.83 -3.31 -8.41
N HIS A 109 -0.38 -2.83 -8.11
CA HIS A 109 -1.60 -3.63 -8.27
C HIS A 109 -1.81 -4.16 -9.71
N ALA A 110 -2.31 -5.39 -9.87
CA ALA A 110 -2.62 -5.93 -11.19
C ALA A 110 -3.94 -5.35 -11.78
N VAL A 111 -4.05 -5.35 -13.10
CA VAL A 111 -5.25 -4.98 -13.85
C VAL A 111 -6.05 -6.24 -14.19
N ASP A 112 -7.01 -6.61 -13.32
CA ASP A 112 -7.75 -7.87 -13.44
C ASP A 112 -8.46 -8.06 -14.80
N GLY A 113 -8.83 -6.98 -15.49
CA GLY A 113 -9.46 -7.00 -16.80
C GLY A 113 -8.52 -7.00 -18.02
N ASP A 114 -7.20 -6.84 -17.82
CA ASP A 114 -6.22 -6.75 -18.89
C ASP A 114 -5.32 -7.98 -18.89
N LYS A 115 -5.13 -8.61 -20.05
CA LYS A 115 -4.28 -9.82 -20.19
C LYS A 115 -2.83 -9.57 -19.78
N ARG A 116 -2.36 -8.32 -19.87
CA ARG A 116 -1.00 -7.92 -19.48
C ARG A 116 -0.84 -7.82 -17.97
N GLN A 117 -1.94 -7.62 -17.23
CA GLN A 117 -2.06 -7.51 -15.77
C GLN A 117 -1.21 -6.38 -15.15
N TYR A 118 0.11 -6.44 -15.24
CA TYR A 118 1.04 -5.41 -14.76
C TYR A 118 1.46 -4.51 -15.93
N LEU A 119 1.24 -3.21 -15.79
CA LEU A 119 1.39 -2.21 -16.86
C LEU A 119 2.41 -1.12 -16.47
N PRO A 120 3.73 -1.42 -16.50
CA PRO A 120 4.75 -0.41 -16.24
C PRO A 120 4.75 0.71 -17.27
N MET A 121 5.39 1.82 -16.93
CA MET A 121 5.66 2.92 -17.84
C MET A 121 6.54 2.46 -19.01
N ASN A 122 6.34 3.09 -20.18
CA ASN A 122 7.15 2.80 -21.36
C ASN A 122 8.66 3.03 -21.12
N SER A 123 9.02 4.02 -20.30
CA SER A 123 10.41 4.31 -19.93
C SER A 123 11.07 3.18 -19.13
N SER A 124 10.29 2.36 -18.44
CA SER A 124 10.78 1.28 -17.58
C SER A 124 10.85 -0.07 -18.29
N LEU A 125 10.38 -0.17 -19.54
CA LEU A 125 10.27 -1.46 -20.24
C LEU A 125 11.62 -2.15 -20.49
N GLY A 126 12.72 -1.38 -20.57
CA GLY A 126 14.07 -1.93 -20.69
C GLY A 126 14.65 -2.46 -19.37
N LEU A 127 14.07 -2.12 -18.21
CA LEU A 127 14.54 -2.64 -16.93
C LEU A 127 14.22 -4.13 -16.82
N TYR A 128 15.14 -4.90 -16.25
CA TYR A 128 14.99 -6.34 -16.01
C TYR A 128 14.76 -7.21 -17.26
N GLU A 129 15.02 -6.69 -18.46
CA GLU A 129 14.78 -7.42 -19.72
C GLU A 129 15.60 -8.72 -19.77
N ASP A 130 16.88 -8.63 -19.40
CA ASP A 130 17.83 -9.76 -19.43
C ASP A 130 17.91 -10.55 -18.12
N ASP A 131 17.21 -10.12 -17.07
CA ASP A 131 17.21 -10.81 -15.77
C ASP A 131 16.37 -12.09 -15.81
N ASP A 132 16.77 -13.11 -15.05
CA ASP A 132 15.96 -14.29 -14.78
C ASP A 132 15.40 -14.22 -13.36
N VAL A 133 14.08 -14.08 -13.23
CA VAL A 133 13.46 -14.00 -11.90
C VAL A 133 13.31 -15.41 -11.33
N PRO A 134 13.89 -15.72 -10.16
CA PRO A 134 13.77 -17.06 -9.59
C PRO A 134 12.32 -17.39 -9.23
N ASP A 135 11.96 -18.66 -9.36
CA ASP A 135 10.73 -19.20 -8.79
C ASP A 135 10.81 -19.22 -7.26
N PRO A 136 9.73 -18.88 -6.54
CA PRO A 136 9.73 -19.08 -5.11
C PRO A 136 9.68 -20.59 -4.80
N ALA A 137 10.33 -21.00 -3.71
CA ALA A 137 10.51 -22.41 -3.35
C ALA A 137 9.19 -23.19 -3.21
N THR A 138 8.09 -22.50 -2.92
CA THR A 138 6.75 -23.09 -2.76
C THR A 138 5.90 -23.04 -4.02
N ASN A 139 6.42 -22.62 -5.17
CA ASN A 139 5.73 -22.74 -6.47
C ASN A 139 5.76 -24.20 -6.99
N THR A 140 5.13 -25.11 -6.24
CA THR A 140 5.09 -26.54 -6.58
C THR A 140 3.68 -27.12 -6.40
N MET A 141 3.36 -28.15 -7.17
CA MET A 141 2.09 -28.87 -7.02
C MET A 141 1.97 -29.58 -5.67
N GLU A 142 3.11 -29.98 -5.08
CA GLU A 142 3.16 -30.52 -3.73
C GLU A 142 2.75 -29.47 -2.69
N ALA A 143 3.29 -28.24 -2.78
CA ALA A 143 2.91 -27.16 -1.89
C ALA A 143 1.43 -26.77 -2.04
N PHE A 144 0.93 -26.69 -3.27
CA PHE A 144 -0.50 -26.49 -3.52
C PHE A 144 -1.35 -27.64 -2.95
N GLY A 145 -0.91 -28.89 -3.14
CA GLY A 145 -1.59 -30.11 -2.68
C GLY A 145 -1.71 -30.22 -1.15
N ARG A 146 -0.79 -29.59 -0.40
CA ARG A 146 -0.84 -29.49 1.07
C ARG A 146 -1.87 -28.50 1.59
N LEU A 147 -2.38 -27.59 0.74
CA LEU A 147 -3.38 -26.62 1.18
C LEU A 147 -4.68 -27.34 1.60
N PRO A 148 -5.42 -26.79 2.59
CA PRO A 148 -6.73 -27.30 2.96
C PRO A 148 -7.67 -27.44 1.75
N PRO A 149 -8.62 -28.40 1.74
CA PRO A 149 -9.49 -28.64 0.58
C PRO A 149 -10.20 -27.38 0.06
N PHE A 150 -10.64 -26.48 0.93
CA PHE A 150 -11.31 -25.23 0.53
C PHE A 150 -10.42 -24.25 -0.27
N PHE A 151 -9.09 -24.41 -0.25
CA PHE A 151 -8.18 -23.69 -1.14
C PHE A 151 -8.03 -24.36 -2.51
N ARG A 152 -8.17 -25.68 -2.55
CA ARG A 152 -7.94 -26.51 -3.74
C ARG A 152 -9.21 -26.75 -4.56
N GLU A 153 -10.36 -26.68 -3.92
CA GLU A 153 -11.68 -26.79 -4.53
C GLU A 153 -12.06 -25.49 -5.27
N TRP A 154 -12.84 -25.63 -6.34
CA TRP A 154 -13.20 -24.50 -7.22
C TRP A 154 -14.55 -23.88 -6.81
N PRO A 155 -14.72 -22.54 -6.84
CA PRO A 155 -13.76 -21.52 -7.27
C PRO A 155 -12.87 -20.98 -6.14
N ASN A 156 -11.55 -20.96 -6.37
CA ASN A 156 -10.57 -20.25 -5.56
C ASN A 156 -9.96 -19.10 -6.39
N GLU A 157 -10.12 -17.87 -5.91
CA GLU A 157 -9.72 -16.66 -6.66
C GLU A 157 -8.19 -16.58 -6.83
N GLY A 158 -7.41 -16.87 -5.78
CA GLY A 158 -5.96 -16.85 -5.86
C GLY A 158 -5.41 -17.85 -6.87
N ARG A 159 -5.98 -19.07 -6.91
CA ARG A 159 -5.61 -20.08 -7.92
C ARG A 159 -6.04 -19.69 -9.32
N THR A 160 -7.18 -19.01 -9.46
CA THR A 160 -7.67 -18.52 -10.75
C THR A 160 -6.73 -17.44 -11.31
N ARG A 161 -6.33 -16.47 -10.47
CA ARG A 161 -5.37 -15.42 -10.86
C ARG A 161 -3.97 -15.94 -11.07
N TRP A 162 -3.56 -16.98 -10.33
CA TRP A 162 -2.32 -17.69 -10.59
C TRP A 162 -2.28 -18.23 -12.02
N ARG A 163 -3.40 -18.78 -12.52
CA ARG A 163 -3.44 -19.25 -13.91
C ARG A 163 -3.23 -18.12 -14.92
N TRP A 164 -3.73 -16.92 -14.61
CA TRP A 164 -3.58 -15.75 -15.49
C TRP A 164 -2.19 -15.15 -15.48
N ARG A 165 -1.41 -15.34 -14.41
CA ARG A 165 -0.14 -14.63 -14.20
C ARG A 165 1.09 -15.55 -14.23
N TYR A 166 0.95 -16.79 -13.76
CA TYR A 166 2.08 -17.62 -13.36
C TYR A 166 1.99 -19.07 -13.84
N GLU A 167 1.01 -19.42 -14.69
CA GLU A 167 0.80 -20.82 -15.14
C GLU A 167 1.98 -21.39 -15.94
N THR A 168 2.65 -20.55 -16.72
CA THR A 168 3.82 -20.94 -17.52
C THR A 168 5.04 -20.12 -17.13
N PRO A 169 6.26 -20.64 -17.35
CA PRO A 169 7.50 -19.90 -17.08
C PRO A 169 7.53 -18.53 -17.78
N ASP A 170 7.16 -18.45 -19.05
CA ASP A 170 7.16 -17.19 -19.82
C ASP A 170 6.19 -16.16 -19.25
N LEU A 171 5.00 -16.61 -18.84
CA LEU A 171 3.99 -15.75 -18.23
C LEU A 171 4.53 -15.21 -16.89
N ARG A 172 5.11 -16.09 -16.07
CA ARG A 172 5.70 -15.71 -14.78
C ARG A 172 6.84 -14.70 -14.95
N GLN A 173 7.78 -14.96 -15.84
CA GLN A 173 8.88 -14.04 -16.11
C GLN A 173 8.36 -12.67 -16.55
N THR A 174 7.39 -12.65 -17.48
CA THR A 174 6.77 -11.40 -17.94
C THR A 174 6.10 -10.64 -16.80
N MET A 175 5.29 -11.33 -15.98
CA MET A 175 4.56 -10.71 -14.88
C MET A 175 5.49 -10.19 -13.79
N MET A 176 6.51 -10.96 -13.40
CA MET A 176 7.44 -10.55 -12.35
C MET A 176 8.36 -9.41 -12.79
N LYS A 177 8.83 -9.41 -14.04
CA LYS A 177 9.58 -8.27 -14.60
C LYS A 177 8.73 -7.00 -14.61
N ASN A 178 7.49 -7.09 -15.05
CA ASN A 178 6.57 -5.95 -15.02
C ASN A 178 6.25 -5.47 -13.60
N TYR A 179 6.07 -6.39 -12.65
CA TYR A 179 5.89 -6.05 -11.24
C TYR A 179 7.11 -5.29 -10.68
N TYR A 180 8.34 -5.76 -10.95
CA TYR A 180 9.56 -5.07 -10.51
C TYR A 180 9.79 -3.72 -11.19
N ARG A 181 9.45 -3.57 -12.48
CA ARG A 181 9.44 -2.28 -13.17
C ARG A 181 8.55 -1.27 -12.45
N MET A 182 7.32 -1.68 -12.11
CA MET A 182 6.38 -0.82 -11.39
C MET A 182 6.83 -0.52 -9.96
N ALA A 183 7.49 -1.47 -9.29
CA ALA A 183 8.10 -1.22 -7.98
C ALA A 183 9.23 -0.18 -8.08
N THR A 184 10.05 -0.24 -9.13
CA THR A 184 11.10 0.75 -9.41
C THR A 184 10.53 2.13 -9.70
N GLU A 185 9.39 2.20 -10.37
CA GLU A 185 8.69 3.47 -10.61
C GLU A 185 8.18 4.11 -9.32
N VAL A 186 7.67 3.30 -8.38
CA VAL A 186 7.28 3.79 -7.05
C VAL A 186 8.50 4.26 -6.27
N ASP A 187 9.60 3.49 -6.30
CA ASP A 187 10.87 3.87 -5.67
C ASP A 187 11.41 5.22 -6.21
N SER A 188 11.36 5.40 -7.54
CA SER A 188 11.74 6.66 -8.19
C SER A 188 10.85 7.84 -7.76
N ALA A 189 9.53 7.61 -7.62
CA ALA A 189 8.61 8.62 -7.13
C ALA A 189 8.87 8.97 -5.65
N CYS A 190 9.23 7.98 -4.83
CA CYS A 190 9.68 8.21 -3.45
C CYS A 190 10.95 9.06 -3.41
N ASP A 191 11.96 8.78 -4.25
CA ASP A 191 13.17 9.62 -4.36
C ASP A 191 12.82 11.08 -4.72
N ALA A 192 11.94 11.29 -5.70
CA ALA A 192 11.50 12.63 -6.09
C ALA A 192 10.85 13.41 -4.93
N ILE A 193 9.98 12.74 -4.15
CA ILE A 193 9.31 13.33 -2.98
C ILE A 193 10.34 13.67 -1.88
N LEU A 194 11.27 12.75 -1.59
CA LEU A 194 12.32 12.96 -0.59
C LEU A 194 13.26 14.10 -0.97
N ARG A 195 13.66 14.19 -2.25
CA ARG A 195 14.46 15.30 -2.77
C ARG A 195 13.74 16.64 -2.68
N GLU A 196 12.43 16.67 -2.93
CA GLU A 196 11.64 17.88 -2.75
C GLU A 196 11.65 18.32 -1.27
N LEU A 197 11.45 17.39 -0.33
CA LEU A 197 11.57 17.69 1.10
C LEU A 197 12.97 18.19 1.50
N GLU A 198 14.03 17.58 0.95
CA GLU A 198 15.42 17.99 1.17
C GLU A 198 15.68 19.39 0.61
N SER A 199 15.27 19.67 -0.62
CA SER A 199 15.42 20.98 -1.27
C SER A 199 14.69 22.10 -0.53
N GLN A 200 13.59 21.77 0.14
CA GLN A 200 12.83 22.70 0.99
C GLN A 200 13.41 22.82 2.40
N GLY A 201 14.43 22.04 2.75
CA GLY A 201 15.11 22.05 4.05
C GLY A 201 14.28 21.46 5.20
N VAL A 202 13.26 20.64 4.90
CA VAL A 202 12.33 20.11 5.91
C VAL A 202 12.45 18.59 6.12
N LEU A 203 13.25 17.89 5.30
CA LEU A 203 13.40 16.43 5.41
C LEU A 203 13.87 15.98 6.80
N GLU A 204 14.76 16.75 7.43
CA GLU A 204 15.29 16.46 8.76
C GLU A 204 14.31 16.71 9.90
N ASP A 205 13.18 17.35 9.62
CA ASP A 205 12.06 17.55 10.56
C ASP A 205 10.82 16.72 10.16
N THR A 206 10.98 15.79 9.21
CA THR A 206 9.87 14.99 8.69
C THR A 206 9.99 13.52 9.10
N LEU A 207 8.96 12.99 9.77
CA LEU A 207 8.74 11.55 9.91
C LEU A 207 8.32 10.96 8.56
N VAL A 208 9.13 10.05 8.02
CA VAL A 208 8.84 9.31 6.79
C VAL A 208 8.54 7.86 7.12
N ILE A 209 7.41 7.36 6.64
CA ILE A 209 7.01 5.95 6.78
C ILE A 209 6.72 5.40 5.38
N PHE A 210 7.36 4.29 5.03
CA PHE A 210 7.04 3.53 3.83
C PHE A 210 6.51 2.14 4.22
N THR A 211 5.37 1.77 3.64
CA THR A 211 4.76 0.45 3.81
C THR A 211 3.78 0.14 2.68
N THR A 212 3.20 -1.06 2.67
CA THR A 212 2.15 -1.48 1.72
C THR A 212 0.87 -1.87 2.45
N ASP A 213 -0.27 -1.85 1.74
CA ASP A 213 -1.57 -2.22 2.31
C ASP A 213 -1.67 -3.71 2.66
N ASN A 214 -1.07 -4.56 1.83
CA ASN A 214 -0.96 -6.00 2.01
C ASN A 214 0.32 -6.53 1.34
N GLY A 215 0.63 -7.80 1.61
CA GLY A 215 1.62 -8.57 0.85
C GLY A 215 1.06 -9.07 -0.49
N ASN A 216 1.79 -9.91 -1.20
CA ASN A 216 1.37 -10.51 -2.46
C ASN A 216 2.01 -11.89 -2.69
N PHE A 217 1.21 -12.86 -3.13
CA PHE A 217 1.68 -14.13 -3.68
C PHE A 217 2.18 -13.90 -5.12
N HIS A 218 3.44 -14.23 -5.35
CA HIS A 218 4.17 -14.24 -6.62
C HIS A 218 4.36 -15.68 -7.14
N ALA A 219 3.30 -16.50 -7.03
CA ALA A 219 3.23 -17.93 -7.36
C ALA A 219 3.47 -18.91 -6.19
N GLU A 220 3.81 -18.42 -5.00
CA GLU A 220 3.91 -19.27 -3.81
C GLU A 220 2.61 -20.06 -3.61
N HIS A 221 2.78 -21.34 -3.25
CA HIS A 221 1.68 -22.28 -3.03
C HIS A 221 0.73 -22.43 -4.23
N GLY A 222 1.13 -22.05 -5.44
CA GLY A 222 0.26 -22.06 -6.61
C GLY A 222 -0.87 -21.02 -6.54
N LEU A 223 -0.67 -19.94 -5.79
CA LEU A 223 -1.61 -18.84 -5.59
C LEU A 223 -1.05 -17.52 -6.17
N ALA A 224 -1.93 -16.57 -6.41
CA ALA A 224 -1.60 -15.20 -6.77
C ALA A 224 -2.43 -14.24 -5.92
N ASP A 225 -1.97 -13.00 -5.87
CA ASP A 225 -2.64 -11.89 -5.19
C ASP A 225 -2.53 -11.94 -3.66
N LYS A 226 -3.58 -11.62 -2.90
CA LYS A 226 -3.56 -11.56 -1.43
C LYS A 226 -4.73 -12.35 -0.84
N TRP A 227 -5.27 -11.96 0.31
CA TRP A 227 -6.46 -12.50 1.01
C TRP A 227 -6.24 -13.65 1.98
N TYR A 228 -5.12 -14.37 1.89
CA TYR A 228 -4.94 -15.58 2.68
C TYR A 228 -3.92 -15.37 3.80
N PRO A 229 -4.06 -16.02 4.96
CA PRO A 229 -3.22 -15.75 6.13
C PRO A 229 -1.84 -16.43 6.03
N HIS A 230 -1.16 -16.30 4.88
CA HIS A 230 0.23 -16.71 4.70
C HIS A 230 1.14 -15.49 4.80
N GLN A 231 2.42 -15.73 5.12
CA GLN A 231 3.41 -14.68 5.32
C GLN A 231 3.53 -13.76 4.11
N GLU A 232 3.48 -14.33 2.90
CA GLU A 232 3.54 -13.62 1.62
C GLU A 232 2.41 -12.61 1.46
N SER A 233 1.24 -12.87 2.05
CA SER A 233 0.06 -11.99 1.93
C SER A 233 -0.12 -11.05 3.11
N ILE A 234 0.40 -11.38 4.31
CA ILE A 234 0.18 -10.59 5.53
C ILE A 234 1.39 -9.77 5.95
N ARG A 235 2.62 -10.17 5.59
CA ARG A 235 3.81 -9.38 5.87
C ARG A 235 4.01 -8.33 4.79
N VAL A 236 4.36 -7.13 5.23
CA VAL A 236 4.60 -5.96 4.38
C VAL A 236 5.94 -5.34 4.75
N PRO A 237 6.63 -4.66 3.82
CA PRO A 237 7.76 -3.82 4.19
C PRO A 237 7.29 -2.72 5.14
N LEU A 238 8.11 -2.39 6.14
CA LEU A 238 7.92 -1.23 7.01
C LEU A 238 9.28 -0.56 7.21
N ILE A 239 9.43 0.63 6.64
CA ILE A 239 10.63 1.47 6.78
C ILE A 239 10.21 2.77 7.45
N ILE A 240 10.90 3.14 8.53
CA ILE A 240 10.61 4.35 9.30
C ILE A 240 11.89 5.19 9.40
N LYS A 241 11.83 6.45 8.97
CA LYS A 241 12.82 7.49 9.25
C LYS A 241 12.15 8.54 10.14
N ASP A 242 12.46 8.52 11.42
CA ASP A 242 11.97 9.51 12.38
C ASP A 242 13.13 10.43 12.79
N PRO A 243 13.00 11.77 12.70
CA PRO A 243 13.98 12.73 13.23
C PRO A 243 14.36 12.50 14.70
N ARG A 244 13.46 11.88 15.47
CA ARG A 244 13.62 11.58 16.91
C ARG A 244 14.25 10.21 17.17
N MET A 245 14.51 9.42 16.12
CA MET A 245 15.13 8.10 16.23
C MET A 245 16.53 8.20 16.86
N SER A 246 16.86 7.28 17.76
CA SER A 246 18.21 7.21 18.32
C SER A 246 19.20 6.69 17.27
N GLN A 247 20.39 7.32 17.19
CA GLN A 247 21.39 7.05 16.14
C GLN A 247 21.76 5.56 16.00
N ARG A 248 21.71 4.79 17.10
CA ARG A 248 21.99 3.35 17.09
C ARG A 248 21.02 2.51 16.26
N PHE A 249 19.83 3.04 15.95
CA PHE A 249 18.81 2.35 15.15
C PHE A 249 18.82 2.75 13.67
N VAL A 250 19.54 3.82 13.31
CA VAL A 250 19.61 4.30 11.93
C VAL A 250 20.30 3.24 11.06
N GLY A 251 19.63 2.82 9.97
CA GLY A 251 20.14 1.81 9.06
C GLY A 251 20.14 0.38 9.62
N THR A 252 19.48 0.14 10.76
CA THR A 252 19.35 -1.19 11.36
C THR A 252 18.01 -1.85 11.02
N THR A 253 17.93 -3.16 11.23
CA THR A 253 16.69 -3.94 11.14
C THR A 253 16.20 -4.31 12.53
N ASN A 254 14.89 -4.48 12.68
CA ASN A 254 14.26 -4.92 13.93
C ASN A 254 13.30 -6.09 13.64
N ASP A 255 13.44 -7.17 14.41
CA ASP A 255 12.65 -8.41 14.27
C ASP A 255 11.41 -8.45 15.19
N GLU A 256 11.16 -7.39 15.98
CA GLU A 256 9.97 -7.26 16.81
C GLU A 256 8.68 -7.23 15.96
N PHE A 257 7.60 -7.76 16.52
CA PHE A 257 6.31 -7.80 15.84
C PHE A 257 5.61 -6.45 15.90
N THR A 258 5.19 -5.98 14.73
CA THR A 258 4.31 -4.82 14.57
C THR A 258 3.13 -5.19 13.68
N LEU A 259 2.06 -4.41 13.77
CA LEU A 259 0.84 -4.59 12.99
C LEU A 259 0.48 -3.29 12.25
N ASN A 260 -0.23 -3.41 11.13
CA ASN A 260 -0.69 -2.22 10.38
C ASN A 260 -1.56 -1.28 11.24
N VAL A 261 -2.22 -1.79 12.28
CA VAL A 261 -3.02 -0.98 13.21
C VAL A 261 -2.17 -0.05 14.10
N ASP A 262 -0.88 -0.34 14.25
CA ASP A 262 0.08 0.42 15.06
C ASP A 262 0.51 1.73 14.36
N LEU A 263 0.41 1.78 13.03
CA LEU A 263 0.73 2.98 12.24
C LEU A 263 -0.07 4.19 12.70
N THR A 264 -1.38 4.04 12.91
CA THR A 264 -2.25 5.13 13.35
C THR A 264 -1.81 5.70 14.69
N HIS A 265 -1.45 4.86 15.67
CA HIS A 265 -0.97 5.34 16.97
C HIS A 265 0.39 6.04 16.84
N THR A 266 1.31 5.43 16.10
CA THR A 266 2.65 5.98 15.85
C THR A 266 2.56 7.37 15.21
N ILE A 267 1.69 7.54 14.22
CA ILE A 267 1.47 8.84 13.56
C ILE A 267 0.83 9.84 14.52
N LEU A 268 -0.21 9.46 15.25
CA LEU A 268 -0.90 10.35 16.18
C LEU A 268 0.03 10.84 17.30
N GLU A 269 0.83 9.95 17.88
CA GLU A 269 1.88 10.31 18.85
C GLU A 269 2.95 11.22 18.23
N ALA A 270 3.33 11.00 16.96
CA ALA A 270 4.28 11.85 16.26
C ALA A 270 3.76 13.29 16.06
N VAL A 271 2.47 13.44 15.75
CA VAL A 271 1.87 14.77 15.52
C VAL A 271 1.32 15.42 16.80
N GLY A 272 1.46 14.78 17.95
CA GLY A 272 0.93 15.26 19.24
C GLY A 272 -0.60 15.18 19.36
N ALA A 273 -1.24 14.32 18.57
CA ALA A 273 -2.69 14.08 18.62
C ALA A 273 -3.00 12.84 19.46
N ARG A 274 -4.06 12.90 20.27
CA ARG A 274 -4.44 11.79 21.15
C ARG A 274 -5.13 10.65 20.37
N PRO A 275 -4.62 9.41 20.43
CA PRO A 275 -5.34 8.24 19.91
C PRO A 275 -6.68 8.02 20.61
N LEU A 276 -7.68 7.53 19.86
CA LEU A 276 -8.99 7.22 20.44
C LEU A 276 -8.93 5.94 21.26
N GLU A 277 -9.69 5.89 22.36
CA GLU A 277 -9.72 4.73 23.26
C GLU A 277 -10.12 3.42 22.58
N LYS A 278 -10.80 3.46 21.43
CA LYS A 278 -11.20 2.26 20.70
C LYS A 278 -10.17 1.75 19.70
N MET A 279 -9.10 2.53 19.44
CA MET A 279 -8.04 2.10 18.53
C MET A 279 -7.19 1.04 19.22
N MET A 280 -6.80 0.00 18.49
CA MET A 280 -6.14 -1.18 19.07
C MET A 280 -4.62 -1.21 18.90
N GLY A 281 -4.05 -0.36 18.03
CA GLY A 281 -2.61 -0.34 17.79
C GLY A 281 -1.80 0.32 18.91
N ARG A 282 -0.48 0.24 18.82
CA ARG A 282 0.47 0.84 19.77
C ARG A 282 1.45 1.74 19.03
N ASP A 283 2.07 2.66 19.76
CA ASP A 283 3.13 3.47 19.18
C ASP A 283 4.41 2.64 19.04
N MET A 284 4.85 2.46 17.79
CA MET A 284 6.06 1.72 17.46
C MET A 284 7.34 2.48 17.79
N SER A 285 7.25 3.77 18.14
CA SER A 285 8.43 4.59 18.43
C SER A 285 9.24 4.10 19.64
N VAL A 286 8.61 3.33 20.54
CA VAL A 286 9.30 2.58 21.61
C VAL A 286 10.39 1.64 21.09
N LEU A 287 10.28 1.18 19.83
CA LEU A 287 11.24 0.25 19.22
C LEU A 287 12.49 0.95 18.66
N TYR A 288 12.46 2.27 18.50
CA TYR A 288 13.54 3.02 17.85
C TYR A 288 13.91 4.36 18.55
N ARG A 289 13.34 4.63 19.72
CA ARG A 289 13.63 5.82 20.54
C ARG A 289 14.06 5.42 21.95
N ASP A 290 15.28 5.80 22.31
CA ASP A 290 15.83 5.58 23.65
C ASP A 290 15.18 6.48 24.71
N ASP A 291 14.68 7.64 24.28
CA ASP A 291 14.01 8.65 25.08
C ASP A 291 12.48 8.46 25.10
N TYR A 292 11.99 7.30 24.67
CA TYR A 292 10.56 7.09 24.50
C TYR A 292 9.80 7.31 25.81
N VAL A 293 8.95 8.33 25.80
CA VAL A 293 7.92 8.58 26.80
C VAL A 293 6.63 8.86 26.03
N PRO A 294 5.55 8.09 26.22
CA PRO A 294 4.30 8.31 25.50
C PRO A 294 3.72 9.68 25.88
N ASN A 295 3.22 10.44 24.90
CA ASN A 295 2.58 11.72 25.20
C ASN A 295 1.21 11.52 25.87
N PHE A 296 0.57 10.38 25.60
CA PHE A 296 -0.72 10.01 26.15
C PHE A 296 -0.65 8.67 26.88
N PRO A 297 -1.39 8.47 27.98
CA PRO A 297 -1.47 7.17 28.61
C PRO A 297 -2.07 6.15 27.64
N PRO A 298 -1.61 4.89 27.65
CA PRO A 298 -2.19 3.86 26.80
C PRO A 298 -3.69 3.70 27.12
N PRO A 299 -4.52 3.43 26.11
CA PRO A 299 -5.92 3.09 26.30
C PRO A 299 -6.11 2.00 27.37
N PRO A 300 -7.22 2.00 28.14
CA PRO A 300 -7.44 1.04 29.22
C PRO A 300 -7.33 -0.43 28.82
N HIS A 301 -7.68 -0.79 27.58
CA HIS A 301 -7.59 -2.16 27.06
C HIS A 301 -6.16 -2.60 26.70
N GLN A 302 -5.18 -1.70 26.79
CA GLN A 302 -3.77 -1.98 26.53
C GLN A 302 -2.92 -2.03 27.80
N LYS A 303 -3.51 -1.75 28.97
CA LYS A 303 -2.84 -1.82 30.28
C LYS A 303 -2.69 -3.25 30.79
#